data_AF-A0A954ALM2-F1
#
_entry.id   AF-A0A954ALM2-F1
#
_cell.length_a   1.000
_cell.length_b   1.000
_cell.length_c   1.000
_cell.angle_alpha   90.00
_cell.angle_beta   90.00
_cell.angle_gamma   90.00
#
_symmetry.space_group_name_H-M   'P 1'
#
loop_
_entity.id
_entity.type
_entity.pdbx_description
1 polymer ?
#
loop_
_entity_poly.entity_id
_entity_poly.type
_entity_poly.pdbx_seq_one_letter_code
_entity_poly.pdbx_strand_id
1 'polypeptide(L)'
;MTMQKLLIVSSLLLSACANTSFQALEAYERSDYTVAYPEFKRLAVRGDADAQFFVGLMHDEGSGVDKDKVKASHWYELAVEQDHPAACNNLGLLYYRGDGVRKDTDRAIELYERAAQHEFAPALTNLGVVHLFGHEENGEVLGRDIRAAKRLLERAADLGETKALRILGFMHRRGLGTAKNEDASRAYYERAAALGDETAHYYLATLLLGLESDSRGSSAVSPSGSDTERGVTHMRAAAGSGLAAAQYGMGMIYLRGIGVTEDQVAARDWLQRAAEQGLVEAEGKLRTMAAAKPTGPAR
;
A
#
# COMPACT_ATOMS: atom_id res chain seq x y z
N MET A 1 -26.84 -58.58 -10.39
CA MET A 1 -25.62 -58.52 -11.24
C MET A 1 -25.94 -57.57 -12.38
N THR A 2 -25.25 -56.47 -12.67
CA THR A 2 -24.02 -55.86 -12.16
C THR A 2 -23.83 -54.58 -12.97
N MET A 3 -23.63 -53.41 -12.33
CA MET A 3 -22.79 -52.26 -12.78
C MET A 3 -23.04 -51.02 -11.90
N GLN A 4 -23.13 -51.22 -10.58
CA GLN A 4 -23.16 -50.15 -9.59
C GLN A 4 -22.02 -50.40 -8.62
N LYS A 5 -20.84 -49.85 -8.94
CA LYS A 5 -19.63 -49.68 -8.09
C LYS A 5 -18.42 -49.41 -9.00
N LEU A 6 -18.32 -48.22 -9.61
CA LEU A 6 -17.01 -47.67 -10.06
C LEU A 6 -17.00 -46.17 -10.43
N LEU A 7 -17.98 -45.35 -9.99
CA LEU A 7 -18.05 -43.93 -10.39
C LEU A 7 -18.26 -42.93 -9.23
N ILE A 8 -18.15 -43.36 -7.97
CA ILE A 8 -18.43 -42.48 -6.81
C ILE A 8 -17.16 -41.96 -6.12
N VAL A 9 -15.97 -42.49 -6.43
CA VAL A 9 -14.74 -42.06 -5.73
C VAL A 9 -14.14 -40.76 -6.33
N SER A 10 -14.42 -40.44 -7.59
CA SER A 10 -13.83 -39.27 -8.25
C SER A 10 -14.54 -37.93 -7.98
N SER A 11 -15.82 -37.93 -7.58
CA SER A 11 -16.58 -36.71 -7.26
C SER A 11 -16.50 -36.31 -5.78
N LEU A 12 -16.35 -37.28 -4.87
CA LEU A 12 -16.20 -37.01 -3.44
C LEU A 12 -14.81 -36.43 -3.07
N LEU A 13 -13.75 -36.82 -3.79
CA LEU A 13 -12.41 -36.28 -3.56
C LEU A 13 -12.28 -34.82 -4.01
N LEU A 14 -12.88 -34.45 -5.14
CA LEU A 14 -12.89 -33.06 -5.62
C LEU A 14 -13.72 -32.16 -4.68
N SER A 15 -14.84 -32.67 -4.16
CA SER A 15 -15.68 -31.94 -3.19
C SER A 15 -15.02 -31.82 -1.82
N ALA A 16 -14.31 -32.85 -1.34
CA ALA A 16 -13.63 -32.80 -0.06
C ALA A 16 -12.44 -31.84 -0.09
N CYS A 17 -11.58 -31.89 -1.12
CA CYS A 17 -10.45 -30.97 -1.24
C CYS A 17 -10.91 -29.51 -1.32
N ALA A 18 -11.94 -29.19 -2.11
CA ALA A 18 -12.49 -27.84 -2.18
C ALA A 18 -13.06 -27.38 -0.83
N ASN A 19 -13.72 -28.28 -0.09
CA ASN A 19 -14.29 -27.97 1.22
C ASN A 19 -13.20 -27.77 2.29
N THR A 20 -12.08 -28.50 2.22
CA THR A 20 -10.98 -28.35 3.19
C THR A 20 -10.14 -27.09 2.93
N SER A 21 -9.88 -26.74 1.66
CA SER A 21 -9.23 -25.46 1.33
C SER A 21 -10.06 -24.25 1.81
N PHE A 22 -11.39 -24.34 1.70
CA PHE A 22 -12.29 -23.30 2.19
C PHE A 22 -12.22 -23.14 3.72
N GLN A 23 -12.20 -24.23 4.48
CA GLN A 23 -12.07 -24.18 5.94
C GLN A 23 -10.74 -23.57 6.40
N ALA A 24 -9.63 -23.90 5.72
CA ALA A 24 -8.32 -23.33 6.01
C ALA A 24 -8.29 -21.81 5.77
N LEU A 25 -8.93 -21.35 4.68
CA LEU A 25 -9.08 -19.93 4.38
C LEU A 25 -9.94 -19.21 5.42
N GLU A 26 -11.10 -19.75 5.79
CA GLU A 26 -11.94 -19.15 6.83
C GLU A 26 -11.22 -19.10 8.19
N ALA A 27 -10.41 -20.11 8.51
CA ALA A 27 -9.58 -20.10 9.71
C ALA A 27 -8.51 -19.00 9.65
N TYR A 28 -7.84 -18.86 8.50
CA TYR A 28 -6.86 -17.80 8.26
C TYR A 28 -7.46 -16.40 8.40
N GLU A 29 -8.62 -16.15 7.78
CA GLU A 29 -9.34 -14.87 7.86
C GLU A 29 -9.73 -14.50 9.30
N ARG A 30 -10.03 -15.50 10.13
CA ARG A 30 -10.30 -15.33 11.57
C ARG A 30 -9.04 -15.31 12.44
N SER A 31 -7.86 -15.32 11.82
CA SER A 31 -6.56 -15.42 12.50
C SER A 31 -6.40 -16.69 13.36
N ASP A 32 -7.18 -17.74 13.11
CA ASP A 32 -7.01 -19.05 13.73
C ASP A 32 -5.93 -19.85 12.99
N TYR A 33 -4.68 -19.41 13.18
CA TYR A 33 -3.54 -20.03 12.52
C TYR A 33 -3.23 -21.43 13.05
N THR A 34 -3.79 -21.83 14.19
CA THR A 34 -3.65 -23.19 14.73
C THR A 34 -4.37 -24.22 13.87
N VAL A 35 -5.44 -23.79 13.18
CA VAL A 35 -6.19 -24.59 12.20
C VAL A 35 -5.67 -24.33 10.78
N ALA A 36 -5.44 -23.07 10.42
CA ALA A 36 -5.07 -22.72 9.04
C ALA A 36 -3.71 -23.29 8.63
N TYR A 37 -2.66 -23.12 9.45
CA TYR A 37 -1.29 -23.48 9.06
C TYR A 37 -1.11 -24.98 8.78
N PRO A 38 -1.52 -25.91 9.67
CA PRO A 38 -1.34 -27.33 9.42
C PRO A 38 -2.05 -27.79 8.15
N GLU A 39 -3.23 -27.22 7.87
CA GLU A 39 -4.03 -27.59 6.71
C GLU A 39 -3.43 -27.06 5.40
N PHE A 40 -3.06 -25.78 5.36
CA PHE A 40 -2.31 -25.25 4.20
C PHE A 40 -1.00 -26.01 4.00
N LYS A 41 -0.24 -26.31 5.06
CA LYS A 41 1.00 -27.11 4.93
C LYS A 41 0.73 -28.51 4.37
N ARG A 42 -0.36 -29.16 4.79
CA ARG A 42 -0.76 -30.49 4.29
C ARG A 42 -1.09 -30.46 2.80
N LEU A 43 -1.80 -29.43 2.33
CA LEU A 43 -2.15 -29.23 0.91
C LEU A 43 -0.93 -28.80 0.08
N ALA A 44 -0.11 -27.89 0.59
CA ALA A 44 1.09 -27.39 -0.07
C ALA A 44 2.11 -28.50 -0.38
N VAL A 45 2.29 -29.45 0.54
CA VAL A 45 3.15 -30.64 0.33
C VAL A 45 2.61 -31.56 -0.77
N ARG A 46 1.32 -31.48 -1.10
CA ARG A 46 0.70 -32.22 -2.21
C ARG A 46 0.75 -31.45 -3.53
N GLY A 47 1.38 -30.28 -3.56
CA GLY A 47 1.53 -29.48 -4.77
C GLY A 47 0.45 -28.43 -4.99
N ASP A 48 -0.47 -28.21 -4.05
CA ASP A 48 -1.52 -27.20 -4.20
C ASP A 48 -0.92 -25.77 -4.18
N ALA A 49 -1.07 -25.03 -5.28
CA ALA A 49 -0.42 -23.73 -5.48
C ALA A 49 -0.94 -22.65 -4.53
N ASP A 50 -2.25 -22.61 -4.27
CA ASP A 50 -2.86 -21.65 -3.34
C ASP A 50 -2.34 -21.91 -1.92
N ALA A 51 -2.29 -23.18 -1.50
CA ALA A 51 -1.76 -23.55 -0.21
C ALA A 51 -0.25 -23.28 -0.09
N GLN A 52 0.53 -23.51 -1.15
CA GLN A 52 1.94 -23.10 -1.18
C GLN A 52 2.09 -21.59 -1.00
N PHE A 53 1.27 -20.80 -1.69
CA PHE A 53 1.22 -19.35 -1.51
C PHE A 53 0.89 -18.96 -0.06
N PHE A 54 -0.16 -19.54 0.54
CA PHE A 54 -0.55 -19.23 1.92
C PHE A 54 0.50 -19.65 2.96
N VAL A 55 1.15 -20.81 2.78
CA VAL A 55 2.27 -21.19 3.66
C VAL A 55 3.41 -20.18 3.52
N GLY A 56 3.75 -19.77 2.29
CA GLY A 56 4.74 -18.72 2.04
C GLY A 56 4.38 -17.41 2.73
N LEU A 57 3.13 -16.97 2.60
CA LEU A 57 2.60 -15.75 3.23
C LEU A 57 2.69 -15.80 4.74
N MET A 58 2.32 -16.92 5.36
CA MET A 58 2.41 -17.10 6.81
C MET A 58 3.85 -16.98 7.32
N HIS A 59 4.84 -17.51 6.59
CA HIS A 59 6.25 -17.34 6.93
C HIS A 59 6.76 -15.90 6.66
N ASP A 60 6.29 -15.21 5.61
CA ASP A 60 6.70 -13.83 5.33
C ASP A 60 6.18 -12.85 6.40
N GLU A 61 4.94 -13.04 6.84
CA GLU A 61 4.28 -12.18 7.82
C GLU A 61 4.56 -12.59 9.27
N GLY A 62 4.88 -13.87 9.53
CA GLY A 62 4.98 -14.43 10.88
C GLY A 62 3.60 -14.77 11.47
N SER A 63 2.63 -15.11 10.62
CA SER A 63 1.25 -15.40 11.01
C SER A 63 1.12 -16.83 11.51
N GLY A 64 1.14 -17.02 12.84
CA GLY A 64 1.03 -18.34 13.49
C GLY A 64 2.28 -19.23 13.39
N VAL A 65 3.35 -18.72 12.78
CA VAL A 65 4.68 -19.32 12.70
C VAL A 65 5.75 -18.24 12.84
N ASP A 66 6.99 -18.64 13.14
CA ASP A 66 8.10 -17.68 13.14
C ASP A 66 8.28 -17.06 11.75
N LYS A 67 8.48 -15.74 11.73
CA LYS A 67 8.75 -15.00 10.51
C LYS A 67 10.08 -15.45 9.88
N ASP A 68 10.01 -15.94 8.64
CA ASP A 68 11.14 -16.48 7.90
C ASP A 68 10.97 -16.24 6.39
N LYS A 69 11.57 -15.15 5.90
CA LYS A 69 11.47 -14.77 4.49
C LYS A 69 12.19 -15.72 3.53
N VAL A 70 13.17 -16.48 4.01
CA VAL A 70 13.88 -17.50 3.21
C VAL A 70 12.96 -18.70 2.99
N LYS A 71 12.23 -19.12 4.03
CA LYS A 71 11.19 -20.15 3.85
C LYS A 71 10.03 -19.63 3.00
N ALA A 72 9.63 -18.38 3.18
CA ALA A 72 8.59 -17.77 2.36
C ALA A 72 8.95 -17.80 0.86
N SER A 73 10.17 -17.38 0.51
CA SER A 73 10.62 -17.38 -0.89
C SER A 73 10.60 -18.78 -1.50
N HIS A 74 11.04 -19.81 -0.77
CA HIS A 74 11.00 -21.18 -1.25
C HIS A 74 9.57 -21.67 -1.55
N TRP A 75 8.60 -21.32 -0.70
CA TRP A 75 7.20 -21.68 -0.95
C TRP A 75 6.58 -20.90 -2.09
N TYR A 76 6.88 -19.61 -2.20
CA TYR A 76 6.44 -18.81 -3.33
C TYR A 76 7.04 -19.35 -4.63
N GLU A 77 8.30 -19.78 -4.66
CA GLU A 77 8.93 -20.40 -5.84
C GLU A 77 8.13 -21.62 -6.33
N LEU A 78 7.69 -22.49 -5.43
CA LEU A 78 6.85 -23.65 -5.79
C LEU A 78 5.49 -23.24 -6.39
N ALA A 79 4.85 -22.21 -5.83
CA ALA A 79 3.60 -21.68 -6.38
C ALA A 79 3.82 -20.94 -7.72
N VAL A 80 4.98 -20.28 -7.88
CA VAL A 80 5.41 -19.60 -9.10
C VAL A 80 5.67 -20.60 -10.23
N GLU A 81 6.16 -21.81 -9.97
CA GLU A 81 6.27 -22.87 -10.98
C GLU A 81 4.91 -23.26 -11.59
N GLN A 82 3.81 -22.90 -10.92
CA GLN A 82 2.43 -23.15 -11.34
C GLN A 82 1.72 -21.86 -11.80
N ASP A 83 2.49 -20.80 -12.11
CA ASP A 83 2.01 -19.49 -12.55
C ASP A 83 1.04 -18.79 -11.57
N HIS A 84 1.12 -19.08 -10.27
CA HIS A 84 0.28 -18.43 -9.26
C HIS A 84 0.56 -16.90 -9.17
N PRO A 85 -0.38 -16.01 -9.55
CA PRO A 85 -0.06 -14.59 -9.72
C PRO A 85 0.33 -13.86 -8.42
N ALA A 86 -0.31 -14.17 -7.29
CA ALA A 86 0.04 -13.55 -6.02
C ALA A 86 1.42 -13.99 -5.51
N ALA A 87 1.81 -15.27 -5.71
CA ALA A 87 3.13 -15.76 -5.40
C ALA A 87 4.21 -15.11 -6.28
N CYS A 88 3.95 -14.97 -7.59
CA CYS A 88 4.79 -14.21 -8.52
C CYS A 88 5.02 -12.78 -7.99
N ASN A 89 3.95 -12.07 -7.64
CA ASN A 89 4.05 -10.73 -7.08
C ASN A 89 4.85 -10.68 -5.76
N ASN A 90 4.56 -11.57 -4.81
CA ASN A 90 5.20 -11.53 -3.50
C ASN A 90 6.68 -11.94 -3.59
N LEU A 91 7.01 -12.96 -4.37
CA LEU A 91 8.40 -13.32 -4.64
C LEU A 91 9.15 -12.19 -5.37
N GLY A 92 8.50 -11.54 -6.33
CA GLY A 92 9.04 -10.36 -7.00
C GLY A 92 9.35 -9.23 -6.02
N LEU A 93 8.50 -9.02 -5.01
CA LEU A 93 8.74 -8.04 -3.95
C LEU A 93 9.93 -8.41 -3.06
N LEU A 94 10.11 -9.69 -2.74
CA LEU A 94 11.27 -10.17 -1.98
C LEU A 94 12.57 -9.92 -2.77
N TYR A 95 12.61 -10.26 -4.05
CA TYR A 95 13.76 -9.97 -4.93
C TYR A 95 14.02 -8.47 -5.11
N TYR A 96 12.97 -7.67 -5.26
CA TYR A 96 13.11 -6.21 -5.41
C TYR A 96 13.75 -5.56 -4.16
N ARG A 97 13.43 -6.08 -2.97
CA ARG A 97 13.94 -5.55 -1.69
C ARG A 97 15.24 -6.21 -1.21
N GLY A 98 15.53 -7.42 -1.66
CA GLY A 98 16.59 -8.25 -1.08
C GLY A 98 16.21 -8.83 0.29
N ASP A 99 14.93 -9.13 0.47
CA ASP A 99 14.34 -9.59 1.72
C ASP A 99 14.29 -11.12 1.73
N GLY A 100 15.18 -11.80 2.46
CA GLY A 100 15.25 -13.28 2.48
C GLY A 100 15.84 -13.90 1.22
N VAL A 101 16.08 -13.10 0.17
CA VAL A 101 16.80 -13.46 -1.05
C VAL A 101 17.80 -12.36 -1.40
N ARG A 102 18.79 -12.66 -2.24
CA ARG A 102 19.67 -11.60 -2.76
C ARG A 102 18.84 -10.65 -3.62
N LYS A 103 19.03 -9.34 -3.45
CA LYS A 103 18.34 -8.34 -4.29
C LYS A 103 18.65 -8.58 -5.76
N ASP A 104 17.60 -8.66 -6.58
CA ASP A 104 17.65 -8.87 -8.02
C ASP A 104 16.43 -8.17 -8.66
N THR A 105 16.66 -7.02 -9.29
CA THR A 105 15.55 -6.23 -9.84
C THR A 105 15.05 -6.77 -11.17
N ASP A 106 15.92 -7.37 -11.98
CA ASP A 106 15.50 -8.00 -13.24
C ASP A 106 14.60 -9.20 -12.97
N ARG A 107 14.97 -10.04 -12.00
CA ARG A 107 14.13 -11.16 -11.56
C ARG A 107 12.79 -10.68 -11.00
N ALA A 108 12.79 -9.57 -10.25
CA ALA A 108 11.55 -8.98 -9.76
C ALA A 108 10.63 -8.51 -10.89
N ILE A 109 11.19 -7.83 -11.90
CA ILE A 109 10.45 -7.37 -13.09
C ILE A 109 9.82 -8.57 -13.81
N GLU A 110 10.59 -9.63 -14.09
CA GLU A 110 10.08 -10.84 -14.75
C GLU A 110 8.89 -11.45 -13.98
N LEU A 111 9.00 -11.55 -12.65
CA LEU A 111 7.93 -12.07 -11.80
C LEU A 111 6.69 -11.17 -11.80
N TYR A 112 6.86 -9.84 -11.76
CA TYR A 112 5.75 -8.91 -11.89
C TYR A 112 5.10 -8.98 -13.27
N GLU A 113 5.87 -9.11 -14.35
CA GLU A 113 5.35 -9.29 -15.71
C GLU A 113 4.51 -10.56 -15.82
N ARG A 114 4.99 -11.67 -15.26
CA ARG A 114 4.22 -12.93 -15.21
C ARG A 114 2.90 -12.77 -14.46
N ALA A 115 2.90 -12.16 -13.27
CA ALA A 115 1.66 -11.89 -12.55
C ALA A 115 0.73 -10.92 -13.31
N ALA A 116 1.29 -9.91 -13.99
CA ALA A 116 0.56 -8.93 -14.77
C ALA A 116 -0.14 -9.55 -16.01
N GLN A 117 0.40 -10.63 -16.59
CA GLN A 117 -0.27 -11.38 -17.67
C GLN A 117 -1.64 -11.95 -17.25
N HIS A 118 -1.83 -12.17 -15.94
CA HIS A 118 -3.09 -12.61 -15.34
C HIS A 118 -3.93 -11.45 -14.80
N GLU A 119 -3.64 -10.20 -15.20
CA GLU A 119 -4.34 -9.00 -14.71
C GLU A 119 -4.27 -8.84 -13.17
N PHE A 120 -3.19 -9.33 -12.54
CA PHE A 120 -3.01 -9.18 -11.11
C PHE A 120 -2.64 -7.72 -10.77
N ALA A 121 -3.63 -6.96 -10.32
CA ALA A 121 -3.52 -5.50 -10.15
C ALA A 121 -2.36 -5.02 -9.24
N PRO A 122 -2.01 -5.73 -8.14
CA PRO A 122 -0.82 -5.39 -7.37
C PRO A 122 0.49 -5.49 -8.16
N ALA A 123 0.62 -6.51 -9.03
CA ALA A 123 1.80 -6.67 -9.88
C ALA A 123 1.87 -5.61 -10.98
N LEU A 124 0.74 -5.31 -11.63
CA LEU A 124 0.64 -4.18 -12.58
C LEU A 124 1.09 -2.86 -11.92
N THR A 125 0.71 -2.65 -10.67
CA THR A 125 1.11 -1.47 -9.89
C THR A 125 2.60 -1.47 -9.57
N ASN A 126 3.14 -2.60 -9.09
CA ASN A 126 4.56 -2.70 -8.76
C ASN A 126 5.44 -2.54 -10.00
N LEU A 127 5.07 -3.18 -11.11
CA LEU A 127 5.75 -3.00 -12.41
C LEU A 127 5.64 -1.55 -12.90
N GLY A 128 4.46 -0.94 -12.77
CA GLY A 128 4.24 0.47 -13.10
C GLY A 128 5.15 1.41 -12.29
N VAL A 129 5.34 1.14 -11.00
CA VAL A 129 6.26 1.90 -10.13
C VAL A 129 7.71 1.72 -10.57
N VAL A 130 8.13 0.49 -10.89
CA VAL A 130 9.50 0.23 -11.38
C VAL A 130 9.76 0.99 -12.67
N HIS A 131 8.83 0.98 -13.63
CA HIS A 131 9.00 1.77 -14.86
C HIS A 131 8.90 3.29 -14.62
N LEU A 132 8.14 3.75 -13.63
CA LEU A 132 7.99 5.18 -13.36
C LEU A 132 9.29 5.83 -12.87
N PHE A 133 9.97 5.14 -11.94
CA PHE A 133 11.18 5.63 -11.30
C PHE A 133 12.46 5.05 -11.89
N GLY A 134 12.37 3.93 -12.61
CA GLY A 134 13.52 3.10 -12.94
C GLY A 134 14.05 2.37 -11.72
N HIS A 135 15.18 1.71 -11.88
CA HIS A 135 15.96 1.15 -10.77
C HIS A 135 17.43 1.54 -10.92
N GLU A 136 18.13 1.64 -9.80
CA GLU A 136 19.55 1.99 -9.78
C GLU A 136 20.42 0.75 -9.90
N GLU A 137 21.35 0.77 -10.86
CA GLU A 137 22.42 -0.21 -11.01
C GLU A 137 23.73 0.54 -11.29
N ASN A 138 24.77 0.28 -10.49
CA ASN A 138 26.09 0.93 -10.59
C ASN A 138 26.05 2.48 -10.61
N GLY A 139 25.03 3.08 -10.00
CA GLY A 139 24.83 4.54 -9.94
C GLY A 139 24.07 5.14 -11.13
N GLU A 140 23.61 4.31 -12.08
CA GLU A 140 22.77 4.73 -13.20
C GLU A 140 21.32 4.28 -12.98
N VAL A 141 20.36 5.12 -13.42
CA VAL A 141 18.93 4.77 -13.39
C VAL A 141 18.55 4.11 -14.71
N LEU A 142 18.23 2.81 -14.66
CA LEU A 142 17.85 1.98 -15.79
C LEU A 142 16.35 1.69 -15.81
N GLY A 143 15.84 1.25 -16.97
CA GLY A 143 14.47 0.72 -17.11
C GLY A 143 13.32 1.72 -16.95
N ARG A 144 13.62 3.01 -16.81
CA ARG A 144 12.59 4.05 -16.66
C ARG A 144 11.82 4.25 -17.98
N ASP A 145 10.52 3.97 -17.95
CA ASP A 145 9.58 4.22 -19.04
C ASP A 145 8.26 4.75 -18.46
N ILE A 146 8.11 6.08 -18.46
CA ILE A 146 6.92 6.74 -17.90
C ILE A 146 5.66 6.41 -18.71
N ARG A 147 5.79 6.12 -20.03
CA ARG A 147 4.64 5.76 -20.86
C ARG A 147 4.15 4.36 -20.54
N ALA A 148 5.05 3.40 -20.37
CA ALA A 148 4.70 2.06 -19.90
C ALA A 148 4.10 2.11 -18.49
N ALA A 149 4.73 2.85 -17.58
CA ALA A 149 4.25 3.04 -16.22
C ALA A 149 2.80 3.54 -16.19
N LYS A 150 2.49 4.60 -16.95
CA LYS A 150 1.13 5.15 -17.03
C LYS A 150 0.12 4.10 -17.49
N ARG A 151 0.40 3.34 -18.55
CA ARG A 151 -0.51 2.29 -19.05
C ARG A 151 -0.77 1.21 -18.02
N LEU A 152 0.27 0.73 -17.35
CA LEU A 152 0.16 -0.31 -16.31
C LEU A 152 -0.66 0.18 -15.11
N LEU A 153 -0.40 1.41 -14.67
CA LEU A 153 -1.11 2.02 -13.54
C LEU A 153 -2.57 2.32 -13.88
N GLU A 154 -2.87 2.78 -15.10
CA GLU A 154 -4.25 2.94 -15.59
C GLU A 154 -4.98 1.60 -15.59
N ARG A 155 -4.33 0.53 -16.07
CA ARG A 155 -4.90 -0.81 -16.06
C ARG A 155 -5.16 -1.32 -14.63
N ALA A 156 -4.20 -1.16 -13.72
CA ALA A 156 -4.37 -1.54 -12.32
C ALA A 156 -5.50 -0.73 -11.64
N ALA A 157 -5.61 0.55 -11.95
CA ALA A 157 -6.69 1.40 -11.46
C ALA A 157 -8.07 0.97 -11.96
N ASP A 158 -8.17 0.52 -13.22
CA ASP A 158 -9.42 -0.04 -13.77
C ASP A 158 -9.84 -1.35 -13.09
N LEU A 159 -8.86 -2.10 -12.56
CA LEU A 159 -9.08 -3.29 -11.74
C LEU A 159 -9.35 -2.98 -10.26
N GLY A 160 -9.40 -1.70 -9.88
CA GLY A 160 -9.74 -1.25 -8.52
C GLY A 160 -8.56 -1.06 -7.57
N GLU A 161 -7.31 -1.20 -8.03
CA GLU A 161 -6.13 -1.03 -7.18
C GLU A 161 -5.93 0.44 -6.80
N THR A 162 -6.22 0.77 -5.54
CA THR A 162 -6.25 2.14 -5.05
C THR A 162 -4.87 2.79 -4.98
N LYS A 163 -3.83 1.99 -4.73
CA LYS A 163 -2.43 2.45 -4.80
C LYS A 163 -2.09 2.97 -6.21
N ALA A 164 -2.58 2.32 -7.26
CA ALA A 164 -2.38 2.78 -8.64
C ALA A 164 -3.05 4.14 -8.89
N LEU A 165 -4.30 4.30 -8.43
CA LEU A 165 -5.02 5.58 -8.49
C LEU A 165 -4.22 6.70 -7.80
N ARG A 166 -3.69 6.43 -6.61
CA ARG A 166 -2.88 7.41 -5.87
C ARG A 166 -1.58 7.77 -6.61
N ILE A 167 -0.93 6.81 -7.25
CA ILE A 167 0.27 7.08 -8.05
C ILE A 167 -0.09 7.88 -9.31
N LEU A 168 -1.20 7.59 -10.00
CA LEU A 168 -1.68 8.39 -11.12
C LEU A 168 -1.99 9.83 -10.69
N GLY A 169 -2.63 10.00 -9.53
CA GLY A 169 -2.84 11.32 -8.93
C GLY A 169 -1.52 12.07 -8.72
N PHE A 170 -0.52 11.39 -8.16
CA PHE A 170 0.82 11.94 -8.00
C PHE A 170 1.48 12.31 -9.34
N MET A 171 1.36 11.47 -10.36
CA MET A 171 1.89 11.73 -11.70
C MET A 171 1.28 13.00 -12.31
N HIS A 172 -0.04 13.16 -12.24
CA HIS A 172 -0.72 14.38 -12.72
C HIS A 172 -0.33 15.61 -11.91
N ARG A 173 -0.23 15.49 -10.57
CA ARG A 173 0.20 16.60 -9.70
C ARG A 173 1.61 17.08 -10.00
N ARG A 174 2.51 16.17 -10.37
CA ARG A 174 3.93 16.46 -10.65
C ARG A 174 4.24 16.66 -12.13
N GLY A 175 3.29 16.42 -13.03
CA GLY A 175 3.52 16.45 -14.47
C GLY A 175 4.47 15.35 -14.96
N LEU A 176 4.38 14.14 -14.38
CA LEU A 176 5.22 13.01 -14.78
C LEU A 176 4.58 12.30 -15.99
N GLY A 177 5.17 12.51 -17.17
CA GLY A 177 4.66 11.92 -18.43
C GLY A 177 3.40 12.59 -18.96
N THR A 178 3.00 13.71 -18.37
CA THR A 178 1.85 14.55 -18.74
C THR A 178 2.09 15.99 -18.26
N ALA A 179 1.30 16.96 -18.71
CA ALA A 179 1.32 18.30 -18.12
C ALA A 179 0.81 18.24 -16.67
N LYS A 180 1.32 19.14 -15.80
CA LYS A 180 0.78 19.30 -14.44
C LYS A 180 -0.72 19.55 -14.52
N ASN A 181 -1.50 18.76 -13.82
CA ASN A 181 -2.96 18.85 -13.81
C ASN A 181 -3.50 18.51 -12.41
N GLU A 182 -3.87 19.55 -11.66
CA GLU A 182 -4.36 19.40 -10.28
C GLU A 182 -5.79 18.85 -10.23
N ASP A 183 -6.64 19.16 -11.21
CA ASP A 183 -8.00 18.63 -11.27
C ASP A 183 -8.00 17.12 -11.53
N ALA A 184 -7.17 16.65 -12.47
CA ALA A 184 -6.96 15.23 -12.71
C ALA A 184 -6.37 14.56 -11.46
N SER A 185 -5.37 15.18 -10.83
CA SER A 185 -4.81 14.67 -9.56
C SER A 185 -5.88 14.53 -8.48
N ARG A 186 -6.73 15.54 -8.33
CA ARG A 186 -7.83 15.56 -7.35
C ARG A 186 -8.80 14.42 -7.62
N ALA A 187 -9.24 14.25 -8.87
CA ALA A 187 -10.17 13.19 -9.26
C ALA A 187 -9.61 11.78 -8.95
N TYR A 188 -8.33 11.54 -9.19
CA TYR A 188 -7.70 10.26 -8.85
C TYR A 188 -7.65 10.01 -7.34
N TYR A 189 -7.30 11.01 -6.53
CA TYR A 189 -7.30 10.86 -5.07
C TYR A 189 -8.71 10.70 -4.49
N GLU A 190 -9.70 11.43 -5.03
CA GLU A 190 -11.11 11.28 -4.65
C GLU A 190 -11.61 9.86 -4.95
N ARG A 191 -11.28 9.31 -6.13
CA ARG A 191 -11.64 7.94 -6.49
C ARG A 191 -10.97 6.91 -5.58
N ALA A 192 -9.69 7.08 -5.25
CA ALA A 192 -8.97 6.19 -4.34
C ALA A 192 -9.55 6.24 -2.92
N ALA A 193 -9.85 7.44 -2.42
CA ALA A 193 -10.49 7.64 -1.12
C ALA A 193 -11.90 7.02 -1.06
N ALA A 194 -12.70 7.16 -2.12
CA ALA A 194 -14.03 6.55 -2.19
C ALA A 194 -13.99 5.01 -2.17
N LEU A 195 -12.87 4.41 -2.57
CA LEU A 195 -12.60 2.97 -2.51
C LEU A 195 -11.94 2.54 -1.19
N GLY A 196 -11.81 3.44 -0.21
CA GLY A 196 -11.27 3.14 1.12
C GLY A 196 -9.75 3.27 1.27
N ASP A 197 -9.04 3.91 0.33
CA ASP A 197 -7.63 4.24 0.54
C ASP A 197 -7.48 5.41 1.52
N GLU A 198 -7.18 5.07 2.76
CA GLU A 198 -6.94 6.04 3.84
C GLU A 198 -5.76 6.99 3.56
N THR A 199 -4.77 6.53 2.80
CA THR A 199 -3.63 7.37 2.40
C THR A 199 -4.05 8.38 1.34
N ALA A 200 -5.04 8.05 0.49
CA ALA A 200 -5.56 8.98 -0.50
C ALA A 200 -6.20 10.21 0.15
N HIS A 201 -6.85 10.06 1.30
CA HIS A 201 -7.35 11.19 2.09
C HIS A 201 -6.24 12.19 2.45
N TYR A 202 -5.06 11.71 2.83
CA TYR A 202 -3.92 12.59 3.13
C TYR A 202 -3.44 13.37 1.90
N TYR A 203 -3.30 12.71 0.74
CA TYR A 203 -2.87 13.39 -0.49
C TYR A 203 -3.91 14.36 -1.01
N LEU A 204 -5.19 14.01 -0.93
CA LEU A 204 -6.30 14.89 -1.29
C LEU A 204 -6.35 16.11 -0.38
N ALA A 205 -6.21 15.92 0.93
CA ALA A 205 -6.17 17.01 1.90
C ALA A 205 -5.00 17.97 1.64
N THR A 206 -3.81 17.41 1.41
CA THR A 206 -2.61 18.19 1.11
C THR A 206 -2.77 19.02 -0.17
N LEU A 207 -3.40 18.45 -1.20
CA LEU A 207 -3.71 19.15 -2.45
C LEU A 207 -4.74 20.27 -2.22
N LEU A 208 -5.85 19.98 -1.54
CA LEU A 208 -6.92 20.96 -1.31
C LEU A 208 -6.49 22.12 -0.40
N LEU A 209 -5.62 21.85 0.58
CA LEU A 209 -5.12 22.86 1.51
C LEU A 209 -3.89 23.62 0.99
N GLY A 210 -3.35 23.24 -0.18
CA GLY A 210 -2.12 23.83 -0.72
C GLY A 210 -0.90 23.63 0.19
N LEU A 211 -0.88 22.55 0.99
CA LEU A 211 0.20 22.24 1.93
C LEU A 211 1.39 21.60 1.18
N GLU A 212 2.03 22.33 0.29
CA GLU A 212 3.18 21.82 -0.45
C GLU A 212 4.44 21.70 0.44
N SER A 213 5.24 20.65 0.20
CA SER A 213 6.56 20.45 0.81
C SER A 213 7.72 21.01 -0.04
N ASP A 214 7.43 21.71 -1.14
CA ASP A 214 8.46 22.17 -2.06
C ASP A 214 8.94 23.60 -1.72
N SER A 215 10.25 23.74 -1.53
CA SER A 215 11.00 24.97 -1.23
C SER A 215 11.13 25.96 -2.40
N ARG A 216 10.28 25.84 -3.43
CA ARG A 216 10.25 26.78 -4.56
C ARG A 216 8.85 27.35 -4.64
N GLY A 217 8.74 28.63 -4.30
CA GLY A 217 7.52 29.42 -4.29
C GLY A 217 6.75 29.32 -5.60
N SER A 218 5.96 28.26 -5.72
CA SER A 218 4.85 28.19 -6.64
C SER A 218 3.81 29.18 -6.13
N SER A 219 3.28 29.97 -7.05
CA SER A 219 2.10 30.81 -6.86
C SER A 219 0.89 29.91 -6.59
N ALA A 220 0.85 29.26 -5.42
CA ALA A 220 -0.32 28.52 -4.97
C ALA A 220 -1.42 29.56 -4.75
N VAL A 221 -2.43 29.53 -5.62
CA VAL A 221 -3.67 30.24 -5.40
C VAL A 221 -4.18 29.81 -4.02
N SER A 222 -4.43 30.78 -3.13
CA SER A 222 -5.00 30.48 -1.82
C SER A 222 -6.27 29.63 -2.02
N PRO A 223 -6.39 28.48 -1.35
CA PRO A 223 -7.54 27.61 -1.52
C PRO A 223 -8.86 28.35 -1.30
N SER A 224 -9.89 27.96 -2.04
CA SER A 224 -11.23 28.46 -1.77
C SER A 224 -11.68 28.05 -0.35
N GLY A 225 -12.62 28.78 0.24
CA GLY A 225 -13.17 28.41 1.56
C GLY A 225 -13.74 26.99 1.58
N SER A 226 -14.39 26.58 0.50
CA SER A 226 -14.94 25.22 0.34
C SER A 226 -13.85 24.15 0.22
N ASP A 227 -12.79 24.40 -0.57
CA ASP A 227 -11.66 23.46 -0.67
C ASP A 227 -10.94 23.34 0.67
N THR A 228 -10.85 24.44 1.44
CA THR A 228 -10.23 24.44 2.77
C THR A 228 -11.00 23.53 3.73
N GLU A 229 -12.32 23.67 3.80
CA GLU A 229 -13.17 22.84 4.67
C GLU A 229 -13.10 21.34 4.32
N ARG A 230 -13.17 21.04 3.01
CA ARG A 230 -13.02 19.67 2.49
C ARG A 230 -11.64 19.11 2.80
N GLY A 231 -10.60 19.92 2.63
CA GLY A 231 -9.22 19.57 2.91
C GLY A 231 -9.00 19.20 4.37
N VAL A 232 -9.53 20.00 5.31
CA VAL A 232 -9.50 19.67 6.75
C VAL A 232 -10.25 18.37 7.05
N THR A 233 -11.40 18.15 6.41
CA THR A 233 -12.20 16.92 6.59
C THR A 233 -11.41 15.68 6.18
N HIS A 234 -10.78 15.69 5.01
CA HIS A 234 -9.93 14.59 4.56
C HIS A 234 -8.67 14.44 5.42
N MET A 235 -8.06 15.54 5.87
CA MET A 235 -6.90 15.46 6.76
C MET A 235 -7.27 14.78 8.08
N ARG A 236 -8.44 15.11 8.63
CA ARG A 236 -8.95 14.48 9.86
C ARG A 236 -9.21 12.98 9.68
N ALA A 237 -9.78 12.58 8.54
CA ALA A 237 -9.97 11.16 8.21
C ALA A 237 -8.63 10.41 8.19
N ALA A 238 -7.65 10.91 7.45
CA ALA A 238 -6.32 10.31 7.37
C ALA A 238 -5.58 10.32 8.73
N ALA A 239 -5.74 11.35 9.55
CA ALA A 239 -5.15 11.39 10.88
C ALA A 239 -5.83 10.40 11.84
N GLY A 240 -7.15 10.23 11.69
CA GLY A 240 -7.97 9.28 12.45
C GLY A 240 -7.67 7.82 12.13
N SER A 241 -7.24 7.50 10.90
CA SER A 241 -6.75 6.16 10.52
C SER A 241 -5.35 5.84 11.06
N GLY A 242 -4.71 6.79 11.77
CA GLY A 242 -3.43 6.60 12.43
C GLY A 242 -2.21 7.08 11.64
N LEU A 243 -2.38 7.60 10.41
CA LEU A 243 -1.25 8.02 9.59
C LEU A 243 -0.47 9.17 10.24
N ALA A 244 0.76 8.91 10.69
CA ALA A 244 1.61 9.89 11.39
C ALA A 244 1.78 11.21 10.63
N ALA A 245 1.97 11.16 9.30
CA ALA A 245 2.09 12.35 8.46
C ALA A 245 0.80 13.21 8.46
N ALA A 246 -0.38 12.58 8.49
CA ALA A 246 -1.65 13.29 8.57
C ALA A 246 -1.91 13.83 9.99
N GLN A 247 -1.50 13.11 11.04
CA GLN A 247 -1.54 13.61 12.41
C GLN A 247 -0.65 14.86 12.56
N TYR A 248 0.57 14.84 12.03
CA TYR A 248 1.41 16.03 11.96
C TYR A 248 0.75 17.15 11.16
N GLY A 249 0.13 16.83 10.02
CA GLY A 249 -0.68 17.75 9.22
C GLY A 249 -1.78 18.44 10.03
N MET A 250 -2.55 17.67 10.82
CA MET A 250 -3.56 18.20 11.73
C MET A 250 -2.96 19.12 12.79
N GLY A 251 -1.82 18.74 13.37
CA GLY A 251 -1.07 19.59 14.29
C GLY A 251 -0.76 20.96 13.67
N MET A 252 -0.23 20.96 12.45
CA MET A 252 0.10 22.19 11.71
C MET A 252 -1.12 23.00 11.29
N ILE A 253 -2.24 22.36 10.97
CA ILE A 253 -3.52 23.01 10.67
C ILE A 253 -4.01 23.81 11.88
N TYR A 254 -4.03 23.20 13.08
CA TYR A 254 -4.44 23.87 14.32
C TYR A 254 -3.49 24.99 14.74
N LEU A 255 -2.18 24.85 14.50
CA LEU A 255 -1.21 25.91 14.81
C LEU A 255 -1.37 27.16 13.96
N ARG A 256 -1.92 27.02 12.74
CA ARG A 256 -2.01 28.08 11.74
C ARG A 256 -3.43 28.55 11.48
N GLY A 257 -4.42 27.93 12.12
CA GLY A 257 -5.84 28.25 11.93
C GLY A 257 -6.33 27.99 10.50
N ILE A 258 -5.79 26.97 9.81
CA ILE A 258 -6.15 26.70 8.41
C ILE A 258 -7.51 26.00 8.36
N GLY A 259 -8.58 26.76 8.11
CA GLY A 259 -9.95 26.22 8.06
C GLY A 259 -10.51 25.75 9.40
N VAL A 260 -9.80 26.02 10.50
CA VAL A 260 -10.20 25.75 11.89
C VAL A 260 -9.75 26.91 12.76
N THR A 261 -10.37 27.08 13.93
CA THR A 261 -9.85 28.01 14.94
C THR A 261 -8.46 27.56 15.40
N GLU A 262 -7.54 28.51 15.55
CA GLU A 262 -6.22 28.22 16.14
C GLU A 262 -6.36 27.59 17.53
N ASP A 263 -5.70 26.46 17.74
CA ASP A 263 -5.75 25.73 19.01
C ASP A 263 -4.39 25.06 19.28
N GLN A 264 -3.64 25.68 20.18
CA GLN A 264 -2.31 25.19 20.58
C GLN A 264 -2.37 23.86 21.35
N VAL A 265 -3.48 23.56 22.04
CA VAL A 265 -3.65 22.33 22.80
C VAL A 265 -3.97 21.18 21.85
N ALA A 266 -4.96 21.37 20.97
CA ALA A 266 -5.28 20.39 19.94
C ALA A 266 -4.09 20.12 19.01
N ALA A 267 -3.34 21.16 18.65
CA ALA A 267 -2.11 21.02 17.88
C ALA A 267 -1.09 20.12 18.57
N ARG A 268 -0.82 20.33 19.86
CA ARG A 268 0.14 19.52 20.63
C ARG A 268 -0.30 18.06 20.72
N ASP A 269 -1.58 17.79 20.94
CA ASP A 269 -2.11 16.42 21.01
C ASP A 269 -1.85 15.66 19.70
N TRP A 270 -2.17 16.26 18.55
CA TRP A 270 -1.90 15.65 17.25
C TRP A 270 -0.41 15.46 16.95
N LEU A 271 0.42 16.44 17.28
CA LEU A 271 1.88 16.33 17.12
C LEU A 271 2.47 15.24 18.01
N GLN A 272 1.95 15.07 19.23
CA GLN A 272 2.40 14.03 20.16
C GLN A 272 2.12 12.63 19.60
N ARG A 273 0.91 12.39 19.06
CA ARG A 273 0.57 11.12 18.40
C ARG A 273 1.48 10.81 17.21
N ALA A 274 1.82 11.83 16.41
CA ALA A 274 2.75 11.66 15.29
C ALA A 274 4.18 11.37 15.78
N ALA A 275 4.63 12.04 16.84
CA ALA A 275 5.95 11.84 17.44
C ALA A 275 6.10 10.47 18.10
N GLU A 276 5.04 9.94 18.73
CA GLU A 276 5.00 8.59 19.30
C GLU A 276 5.19 7.49 18.24
N GLN A 277 4.87 7.81 16.98
CA GLN A 277 5.15 6.96 15.82
C GLN A 277 6.54 7.19 15.22
N GLY A 278 7.39 8.00 15.87
CA GLY A 278 8.77 8.28 15.46
C GLY A 278 8.93 9.37 14.39
N LEU A 279 7.90 10.19 14.14
CA LEU A 279 8.00 11.27 13.16
C LEU A 279 8.86 12.43 13.69
N VAL A 280 10.08 12.55 13.16
CA VAL A 280 11.10 13.53 13.60
C VAL A 280 10.63 14.98 13.48
N GLU A 281 9.88 15.31 12.43
CA GLU A 281 9.32 16.63 12.21
C GLU A 281 8.36 17.03 13.35
N ALA A 282 7.56 16.09 13.83
CA ALA A 282 6.64 16.31 14.94
C ALA A 282 7.39 16.53 16.26
N GLU A 283 8.40 15.71 16.55
CA GLU A 283 9.27 15.90 17.71
C GLU A 283 9.97 17.27 17.68
N GLY A 284 10.54 17.63 16.52
CA GLY A 284 11.19 18.92 16.31
C GLY A 284 10.21 20.06 16.57
N LYS A 285 8.98 19.95 16.05
CA LYS A 285 7.95 20.96 16.25
C LYS A 285 7.56 21.09 17.72
N LEU A 286 7.32 19.99 18.43
CA LEU A 286 7.03 19.99 19.87
C LEU A 286 8.14 20.65 20.69
N ARG A 287 9.42 20.38 20.39
CA ARG A 287 10.55 21.05 21.04
C ARG A 287 10.52 22.57 20.84
N THR A 288 10.26 23.04 19.62
CA THR A 288 10.15 24.49 19.36
C THR A 288 8.98 25.12 20.10
N MET A 289 7.85 24.42 20.22
CA MET A 289 6.67 24.89 20.96
C MET A 289 6.89 24.94 22.48
N ALA A 290 7.75 24.08 23.03
CA ALA A 290 8.12 24.10 24.44
C ALA A 290 9.14 25.20 24.76
N ALA A 291 10.04 25.52 23.81
CA ALA A 291 11.03 26.58 23.94
C ALA A 291 10.40 27.99 23.87
N ALA A 292 9.29 28.14 23.15
CA ALA A 292 8.49 29.36 23.14
C ALA A 292 7.70 29.51 24.46
N LYS A 293 8.34 30.02 25.52
CA LYS A 293 7.63 30.45 26.75
C LYS A 293 6.58 31.52 26.41
N PRO A 294 5.44 31.58 27.12
CA PRO A 294 4.47 32.65 26.93
C PRO A 294 5.12 33.99 27.29
N THR A 295 5.21 34.91 26.34
CA THR A 295 5.41 36.33 26.64
C THR A 295 4.21 36.78 27.47
N GLY A 296 4.43 37.04 28.76
CA GLY A 296 3.37 37.50 29.67
C GLY A 296 2.70 38.78 29.17
N PRO A 297 1.48 39.09 29.65
CA PRO A 297 0.73 40.23 29.15
C PRO A 297 1.51 41.54 29.34
N ALA A 298 1.55 42.36 28.29
CA ALA A 298 1.98 43.75 28.38
C ALA A 298 1.12 44.45 29.45
N ARG A 299 1.79 45.02 30.45
CA ARG A 299 1.17 45.77 31.55
C ARG A 299 0.48 47.03 31.06
#